data_AF-A0AAV9CLJ8-F1
#
_entry.id   AF-A0AAV9CLJ8-F1
#
_cell.length_a   1.000
_cell.length_b   1.000
_cell.length_c   1.000
_cell.angle_alpha   90.00
_cell.angle_beta   90.00
_cell.angle_gamma   90.00
#
_symmetry.space_group_name_H-M   'P 1'
#
loop_
_entity.id
_entity.type
_entity.pdbx_description
1 polymer ?
#
loop_
_entity_poly.entity_id
_entity_poly.type
_entity_poly.pdbx_seq_one_letter_code
_entity_poly.pdbx_strand_id
1 'polypeptide(L)'
;MGAVPSTPRRMTSAVQSGAEYLIGVFVGDKPIPLSSDLWIKLLELPLTVRWPQTSVIQASEALARNNPRTRHLAKMLVHLAWCLQECASASGGPAEVVHARAVNAAYMSAVFLKFLIENAKSERFEELYLGLDEEEMVAAGLPIGEQW
;
A
#
# COMPACT_ATOMS: atom_id res chain seq x y z
N MET A 1 7.76 -33.49 33.63
CA MET A 1 8.26 -32.95 32.35
C MET A 1 7.23 -31.99 31.80
N GLY A 2 7.39 -30.68 32.04
CA GLY A 2 6.47 -29.65 31.56
C GLY A 2 7.07 -28.97 30.33
N ALA A 3 6.47 -29.19 29.17
CA ALA A 3 6.84 -28.50 27.94
C ALA A 3 6.34 -27.04 28.02
N VAL A 4 7.27 -26.09 28.06
CA VAL A 4 6.97 -24.66 27.99
C VAL A 4 6.63 -24.32 26.53
N PRO A 5 5.51 -23.64 26.21
CA PRO A 5 5.21 -23.22 24.85
C PRO A 5 6.14 -22.08 24.43
N SER A 6 7.18 -22.40 23.67
CA SER A 6 8.17 -21.45 23.15
C SER A 6 7.69 -20.76 21.87
N THR A 7 6.59 -20.01 21.90
CA THR A 7 6.17 -19.19 20.75
C THR A 7 5.40 -17.94 21.16
N PRO A 8 6.12 -16.82 21.35
CA PRO A 8 5.65 -15.54 20.82
C PRO A 8 6.66 -14.90 19.85
N ARG A 9 7.96 -14.97 20.15
CA ARG A 9 9.03 -14.20 19.47
C ARG A 9 9.29 -14.62 18.02
N ARG A 10 9.06 -15.89 17.67
CA ARG A 10 9.30 -16.43 16.31
C ARG A 10 8.19 -16.08 15.33
N MET A 11 6.96 -15.94 15.81
CA MET A 11 5.83 -15.46 15.01
C MET A 11 5.96 -13.97 14.73
N THR A 12 6.33 -13.17 15.73
CA THR A 12 6.56 -11.72 15.55
C THR A 12 7.68 -11.45 14.55
N SER A 13 8.77 -12.22 14.58
CA SER A 13 9.86 -12.07 13.61
C SER A 13 9.43 -12.45 12.19
N ALA A 14 8.63 -13.52 12.03
CA ALA A 14 8.16 -13.96 10.70
C ALA A 14 7.17 -12.97 10.08
N VAL A 15 6.25 -12.44 10.87
CA VAL A 15 5.31 -11.37 10.45
C VAL A 15 6.08 -10.11 10.07
N GLN A 16 7.11 -9.74 10.84
CA GLN A 16 7.94 -8.58 10.54
C GLN A 16 8.74 -8.76 9.25
N SER A 17 9.37 -9.93 9.04
CA SER A 17 10.08 -10.23 7.78
C SER A 17 9.13 -10.24 6.57
N GLY A 18 7.91 -10.75 6.73
CA GLY A 18 6.88 -10.71 5.68
C GLY A 18 6.44 -9.29 5.36
N ALA A 19 6.24 -8.44 6.38
CA ALA A 19 5.92 -7.03 6.21
C ALA A 19 7.04 -6.29 5.47
N GLU A 20 8.29 -6.43 5.93
CA GLU A 20 9.46 -5.82 5.29
C GLU A 20 9.58 -6.21 3.81
N TYR A 21 9.30 -7.46 3.47
CA TYR A 21 9.26 -7.91 2.07
C TYR A 21 8.16 -7.19 1.27
N LEU A 22 6.92 -7.17 1.74
CA LEU A 22 5.81 -6.55 1.01
C LEU A 22 6.04 -5.04 0.82
N ILE A 23 6.62 -4.38 1.82
CA ILE A 23 6.99 -2.97 1.76
C ILE A 23 8.10 -2.75 0.74
N GLY A 24 9.13 -3.59 0.76
CA GLY A 24 10.22 -3.54 -0.20
C GLY A 24 9.74 -3.72 -1.64
N VAL A 25 8.75 -4.59 -1.86
CA VAL A 25 8.08 -4.74 -3.16
C VAL A 25 7.28 -3.50 -3.51
N PHE A 26 6.51 -2.95 -2.57
CA PHE A 26 5.68 -1.75 -2.77
C PHE A 26 6.49 -0.49 -3.08
N VAL A 27 7.64 -0.27 -2.44
CA VAL A 27 8.52 0.89 -2.75
C VAL A 27 9.57 0.57 -3.82
N GLY A 28 9.50 -0.64 -4.36
CA GLY A 28 10.40 -1.15 -5.37
C GLY A 28 10.25 -0.45 -6.71
N ASP A 29 11.13 -0.81 -7.63
CA ASP A 29 11.21 -0.16 -8.94
C ASP A 29 10.25 -0.80 -9.96
N LYS A 30 9.73 -2.00 -9.69
CA LYS A 30 8.82 -2.71 -10.59
C LYS A 30 7.38 -2.25 -10.39
N PRO A 31 6.64 -1.90 -11.46
CA PRO A 31 5.23 -1.58 -11.35
C PRO A 31 4.47 -2.81 -10.83
N ILE A 32 3.50 -2.57 -9.95
CA ILE A 32 2.59 -3.60 -9.45
C ILE A 32 1.26 -3.38 -10.18
N PRO A 33 0.71 -4.40 -10.85
CA PRO A 33 -0.61 -4.30 -11.47
C PRO A 33 -1.69 -3.92 -10.47
N LEU A 34 -2.65 -3.08 -10.89
CA LEU A 34 -3.72 -2.63 -9.99
C LEU A 34 -4.55 -3.82 -9.45
N SER A 35 -4.71 -4.86 -10.26
CA SER A 35 -5.40 -6.12 -9.93
C SER A 35 -4.57 -7.11 -9.11
N SER A 36 -3.32 -6.79 -8.75
CA SER A 36 -2.43 -7.72 -8.06
C SER A 36 -2.86 -8.00 -6.62
N ASP A 37 -2.87 -9.27 -6.22
CA ASP A 37 -3.10 -9.70 -4.83
C ASP A 37 -2.07 -9.13 -3.83
N LEU A 38 -0.96 -8.58 -4.31
CA LEU A 38 0.02 -7.89 -3.47
C LEU A 38 -0.59 -6.72 -2.71
N TRP A 39 -1.55 -6.00 -3.31
CA TRP A 39 -2.21 -4.88 -2.65
C TRP A 39 -3.02 -5.36 -1.44
N ILE A 40 -3.79 -6.44 -1.60
CA ILE A 40 -4.57 -7.02 -0.50
C ILE A 40 -3.62 -7.48 0.62
N LYS A 41 -2.56 -8.22 0.28
CA LYS A 41 -1.58 -8.71 1.27
C LYS A 41 -0.88 -7.56 2.00
N LEU A 42 -0.57 -6.47 1.30
CA LEU A 42 0.03 -5.28 1.87
C LEU A 42 -0.93 -4.56 2.84
N LEU A 43 -2.19 -4.43 2.45
CA LEU A 43 -3.23 -3.75 3.24
C LEU A 43 -3.76 -4.59 4.41
N GLU A 44 -3.51 -5.89 4.42
CA GLU A 44 -3.82 -6.78 5.54
C GLU A 44 -2.68 -6.90 6.56
N LEU A 45 -1.57 -6.17 6.36
CA LEU A 45 -0.51 -6.13 7.36
C LEU A 45 -1.05 -5.69 8.73
N PRO A 46 -0.64 -6.35 9.83
CA PRO A 46 -1.16 -5.99 11.14
C PRO A 46 -0.80 -4.56 11.50
N LEU A 47 -1.78 -3.78 11.98
CA LEU A 47 -1.59 -2.41 12.48
C LEU A 47 -0.57 -2.33 13.64
N THR A 48 -0.27 -3.47 14.28
CA THR A 48 0.73 -3.60 15.34
C THR A 48 2.16 -3.60 14.83
N VAL A 49 2.39 -3.79 13.52
CA VAL A 49 3.71 -3.71 12.91
C VAL A 49 4.15 -2.25 12.89
N ARG A 50 4.92 -1.86 13.91
CA ARG A 50 5.56 -0.55 13.95
C ARG A 50 6.72 -0.52 12.97
N TRP A 51 6.69 0.41 12.03
CA TRP A 51 7.85 0.65 11.18
C TRP A 51 8.87 1.49 11.95
N PRO A 52 10.14 1.05 12.02
CA PRO A 52 11.22 1.90 12.48
C PRO A 52 11.28 3.18 11.63
N GLN A 53 11.48 4.33 12.26
CA GLN A 53 11.50 5.62 11.57
C GLN A 53 12.56 5.66 10.45
N THR A 54 13.71 5.02 10.66
CA THR A 54 14.75 4.87 9.63
C THR A 54 14.26 4.10 8.41
N SER A 55 13.51 3.02 8.61
CA SER A 55 12.89 2.24 7.54
C SER A 55 11.82 3.04 6.79
N VAL A 56 11.02 3.86 7.50
CA VAL A 56 10.04 4.75 6.88
C VAL A 56 10.73 5.75 5.93
N ILE A 57 11.81 6.38 6.37
CA ILE A 57 12.54 7.36 5.55
C ILE A 57 13.10 6.69 4.29
N GLN A 58 13.81 5.56 4.45
CA GLN A 58 14.38 4.83 3.31
C GLN A 58 13.31 4.34 2.33
N ALA A 59 12.19 3.82 2.84
CA ALA A 59 11.06 3.40 2.03
C ALA A 59 10.44 4.59 1.28
N SER A 60 10.33 5.75 1.94
CA SER A 60 9.76 6.95 1.33
C SER A 60 10.66 7.54 0.25
N GLU A 61 11.98 7.55 0.47
CA GLU A 61 12.96 7.94 -0.55
C GLU A 61 12.93 7.00 -1.76
N ALA A 62 12.84 5.68 -1.53
CA ALA A 62 12.74 4.69 -2.59
C ALA A 62 11.46 4.86 -3.39
N LEU A 63 10.31 5.00 -2.71
CA LEU A 63 9.03 5.23 -3.35
C LEU A 63 9.05 6.54 -4.14
N ALA A 64 9.52 7.66 -3.58
CA ALA A 64 9.58 8.94 -4.28
C ALA A 64 10.38 8.84 -5.58
N ARG A 65 11.53 8.14 -5.54
CA ARG A 65 12.36 7.92 -6.74
C ARG A 65 11.65 7.07 -7.81
N ASN A 66 10.88 6.08 -7.40
CA ASN A 66 10.30 5.08 -8.29
C ASN A 66 8.86 5.42 -8.74
N ASN A 67 8.12 6.17 -7.94
CA ASN A 67 6.69 6.47 -8.11
C ASN A 67 6.35 7.14 -9.46
N PRO A 68 7.17 8.03 -10.05
CA PRO A 68 6.89 8.56 -11.39
C PRO A 68 6.77 7.47 -12.47
N ARG A 69 7.45 6.33 -12.28
CA ARG A 69 7.42 5.18 -13.18
C ARG A 69 6.39 4.15 -12.76
N THR A 70 6.35 3.81 -11.47
CA THR A 70 5.54 2.69 -10.96
C THR A 70 4.10 3.08 -10.65
N ARG A 71 3.88 4.37 -10.36
CA ARG A 71 2.58 4.97 -10.01
C ARG A 71 1.94 4.29 -8.79
N HIS A 72 2.77 3.74 -7.91
CA HIS A 72 2.31 2.95 -6.77
C HIS A 72 1.47 3.76 -5.79
N LEU A 73 1.77 5.05 -5.58
CA LEU A 73 0.97 5.88 -4.71
C LEU A 73 -0.43 6.13 -5.28
N ALA A 74 -0.54 6.40 -6.58
CA ALA A 74 -1.84 6.55 -7.24
C ALA A 74 -2.65 5.25 -7.15
N LYS A 75 -2.02 4.10 -7.42
CA LYS A 75 -2.66 2.77 -7.28
C LYS A 75 -3.09 2.49 -5.84
N MET A 76 -2.30 2.89 -4.84
CA MET A 76 -2.68 2.79 -3.42
C MET A 76 -3.94 3.62 -3.11
N LEU A 77 -4.05 4.84 -3.65
CA LEU A 77 -5.23 5.69 -3.46
C LEU A 77 -6.50 5.09 -4.12
N VAL A 78 -6.35 4.39 -5.25
CA VAL A 78 -7.44 3.64 -5.86
C VAL A 78 -7.91 2.51 -4.94
N HIS A 79 -6.97 1.73 -4.38
CA HIS A 79 -7.30 0.68 -3.40
C HIS A 79 -7.96 1.23 -2.14
N LEU A 80 -7.53 2.41 -1.67
CA LEU A 80 -8.20 3.13 -0.58
C LEU A 80 -9.67 3.44 -0.94
N ALA A 81 -9.91 4.00 -2.13
CA ALA A 81 -11.27 4.32 -2.58
C ALA A 81 -12.15 3.07 -2.68
N TRP A 82 -11.63 1.96 -3.20
CA TRP A 82 -12.34 0.68 -3.23
C TRP A 82 -12.66 0.14 -1.83
N CYS A 83 -11.70 0.17 -0.91
CA CYS A 83 -11.96 -0.24 0.47
C CYS A 83 -13.05 0.62 1.12
N LEU A 84 -13.07 1.94 0.87
CA LEU A 84 -14.10 2.84 1.40
C LEU A 84 -15.48 2.58 0.78
N GLN A 85 -15.54 2.30 -0.53
CA GLN A 85 -16.78 1.94 -1.22
C GLN A 85 -17.35 0.61 -0.69
N GLU A 86 -16.50 -0.39 -0.46
CA GLU A 86 -16.90 -1.66 0.14
C GLU A 86 -17.41 -1.46 1.58
N CYS A 87 -16.75 -0.64 2.39
CA CYS A 87 -17.21 -0.27 3.73
C CYS A 87 -18.62 0.36 3.69
N ALA A 88 -18.89 1.25 2.74
CA ALA A 88 -20.20 1.90 2.59
C ALA A 88 -21.30 0.95 2.11
N SER A 89 -20.93 -0.11 1.38
CA SER A 89 -21.87 -1.07 0.78
C SER A 89 -22.12 -2.30 1.65
N ALA A 90 -21.30 -2.53 2.69
CA ALA A 90 -21.35 -3.72 3.52
C ALA A 90 -22.53 -3.71 4.50
N SER A 91 -23.72 -4.13 4.05
CA SER A 91 -24.81 -4.53 4.94
C SER A 91 -24.58 -5.97 5.44
N GLY A 92 -23.65 -6.16 6.38
CA GLY A 92 -23.49 -7.42 7.13
C GLY A 92 -22.32 -8.35 6.73
N GLY A 93 -21.34 -7.88 5.95
CA GLY A 93 -20.09 -8.61 5.63
C GLY A 93 -18.96 -8.40 6.66
N PRO A 94 -17.71 -8.89 6.42
CA PRO A 94 -16.56 -8.73 7.30
C PRO A 94 -16.04 -7.27 7.29
N ALA A 95 -16.86 -6.36 7.80
CA ALA A 95 -16.60 -4.92 7.84
C ALA A 95 -15.29 -4.59 8.56
N GLU A 96 -14.87 -5.41 9.53
CA GLU A 96 -13.62 -5.22 10.27
C GLU A 96 -12.37 -5.36 9.38
N VAL A 97 -12.35 -6.35 8.48
CA VAL A 97 -11.19 -6.58 7.60
C VAL A 97 -11.08 -5.47 6.54
N VAL A 98 -12.20 -5.12 5.91
CA VAL A 98 -12.24 -4.04 4.91
C VAL A 98 -11.90 -2.69 5.55
N HIS A 99 -12.40 -2.43 6.77
CA HIS A 99 -12.04 -1.25 7.54
C HIS A 99 -10.54 -1.22 7.87
N ALA A 100 -9.95 -2.34 8.30
CA ALA A 100 -8.52 -2.42 8.56
C ALA A 100 -7.68 -2.13 7.29
N ARG A 101 -8.09 -2.66 6.13
CA ARG A 101 -7.45 -2.36 4.84
C ARG A 101 -7.54 -0.86 4.49
N ALA A 102 -8.70 -0.24 4.68
CA ALA A 102 -8.89 1.20 4.45
C ALA A 102 -7.97 2.03 5.37
N VAL A 103 -7.89 1.69 6.65
CA VAL A 103 -7.00 2.36 7.62
C VAL A 103 -5.54 2.20 7.21
N ASN A 104 -5.11 1.01 6.83
CA ASN A 104 -3.75 0.75 6.36
C ASN A 104 -3.44 1.54 5.08
N ALA A 105 -4.34 1.54 4.10
CA ALA A 105 -4.16 2.27 2.86
C ALA A 105 -4.06 3.78 3.10
N ALA A 106 -4.92 4.32 3.98
CA ALA A 106 -4.88 5.72 4.38
C ALA A 106 -3.59 6.07 5.13
N TYR A 107 -3.16 5.23 6.07
CA TYR A 107 -1.93 5.42 6.83
C TYR A 107 -0.70 5.43 5.92
N MET A 108 -0.55 4.42 5.07
CA MET A 108 0.55 4.34 4.12
C MET A 108 0.53 5.55 3.18
N SER A 109 -0.62 5.86 2.59
CA SER A 109 -0.78 7.03 1.70
C SER A 109 -0.37 8.33 2.41
N ALA A 110 -0.79 8.53 3.65
CA ALA A 110 -0.44 9.72 4.43
C ALA A 110 1.07 9.84 4.71
N VAL A 111 1.73 8.72 5.04
CA VAL A 111 3.19 8.68 5.26
C VAL A 111 3.94 9.11 3.98
N PHE A 112 3.59 8.52 2.84
CA PHE A 112 4.28 8.82 1.59
C PHE A 112 3.91 10.19 1.03
N LEU A 113 2.65 10.59 1.08
CA LEU A 113 2.21 11.94 0.68
C LEU A 113 2.92 13.01 1.49
N LYS A 114 3.02 12.84 2.81
CA LYS A 114 3.78 13.75 3.67
C LYS A 114 5.21 13.88 3.18
N PHE A 115 5.90 12.75 2.95
CA PHE A 115 7.28 12.77 2.48
C PHE A 115 7.43 13.47 1.12
N LEU A 116 6.56 13.18 0.15
CA LEU A 116 6.60 13.81 -1.17
C LEU A 116 6.40 15.32 -1.08
N ILE A 117 5.45 15.78 -0.25
CA ILE A 117 5.20 17.22 -0.03
C ILE A 117 6.41 17.88 0.63
N GLU A 118 6.97 17.28 1.68
CA GLU A 118 8.12 17.83 2.41
C GLU A 118 9.40 17.87 1.57
N ASN A 119 9.54 16.99 0.58
CA ASN A 119 10.76 16.84 -0.22
C ASN A 119 10.58 17.24 -1.69
N ALA A 120 9.44 17.83 -2.07
CA ALA A 120 9.18 18.29 -3.41
C ALA A 120 10.24 19.35 -3.80
N LYS A 121 11.07 19.03 -4.79
CA LYS A 121 12.13 19.93 -5.29
C LYS A 121 11.61 20.98 -6.28
N SER A 122 10.36 20.86 -6.70
CA SER A 122 9.71 21.77 -7.64
C SER A 122 8.23 21.91 -7.30
N GLU A 123 7.60 22.99 -7.76
CA GLU A 123 6.15 23.17 -7.62
C GLU A 123 5.33 22.22 -8.53
N ARG A 124 5.99 21.37 -9.32
CA ARG A 124 5.32 20.39 -10.20
C ARG A 124 5.31 19.01 -9.54
N PHE A 125 4.11 18.58 -9.16
CA PHE A 125 3.84 17.21 -8.73
C PHE A 125 3.61 16.30 -9.95
N GLU A 126 4.59 16.20 -10.85
CA GLU A 126 4.58 15.23 -11.96
C GLU A 126 4.57 13.76 -11.47
N GLU A 127 4.64 13.56 -10.15
CA GLU A 127 4.67 12.29 -9.46
C GLU A 127 3.28 11.81 -9.01
N LEU A 128 2.26 12.67 -9.05
CA LEU A 128 0.90 12.39 -8.58
C LEU A 128 -0.10 12.36 -9.75
N TYR A 129 0.07 11.39 -10.66
CA TYR A 129 -0.93 11.11 -11.69
C TYR A 129 -1.17 9.59 -11.79
N LEU A 130 -2.37 9.22 -12.23
CA LEU A 130 -2.69 7.82 -12.49
C LEU A 130 -2.41 7.53 -13.97
N GLY A 131 -1.64 6.50 -14.23
CA GLY A 131 -1.47 5.97 -15.57
C GLY A 131 -1.57 4.46 -15.51
N LEU A 132 -2.55 3.91 -16.21
CA LEU A 132 -2.79 2.48 -16.34
C LEU A 132 -2.65 2.12 -17.82
N ASP A 133 -2.11 0.96 -18.11
CA ASP A 133 -2.23 0.41 -19.45
C ASP A 133 -3.65 -0.12 -19.70
N GLU A 134 -4.00 -0.37 -20.96
CA GLU A 134 -5.36 -0.79 -21.33
C GLU A 134 -5.76 -2.10 -20.63
N GLU A 135 -4.81 -3.01 -20.40
CA GLU A 135 -5.05 -4.28 -19.71
C GLU A 135 -5.40 -4.05 -18.23
N GLU A 136 -4.66 -3.16 -17.54
CA GLU A 136 -4.92 -2.74 -16.17
C GLU A 136 -6.26 -2.01 -16.04
N MET A 137 -6.61 -1.16 -17.02
CA MET A 137 -7.88 -0.45 -17.04
C MET A 137 -9.06 -1.42 -17.16
N VAL A 138 -8.98 -2.39 -18.09
CA VAL A 138 -10.01 -3.43 -18.27
C VAL A 138 -10.15 -4.27 -17.00
N ALA A 139 -9.03 -4.70 -16.40
CA ALA A 139 -9.06 -5.49 -15.17
C ALA A 139 -9.66 -4.73 -13.99
N ALA A 140 -9.51 -3.41 -13.96
CA ALA A 140 -10.05 -2.53 -12.91
C ALA A 140 -11.47 -2.03 -13.19
N GLY A 141 -12.05 -2.35 -14.36
CA GLY A 141 -13.36 -1.83 -14.77
C GLY A 141 -13.37 -0.32 -15.03
N LEU A 142 -12.22 0.27 -15.39
CA LEU A 142 -12.07 1.70 -15.66
C LEU A 142 -12.27 2.00 -17.16
N PRO A 143 -12.84 3.17 -17.51
CA PRO A 143 -13.12 3.52 -18.90
C PRO A 143 -11.84 3.73 -19.71
N ILE A 144 -11.67 2.99 -20.81
CA ILE A 144 -10.51 3.06 -21.70
C ILE A 144 -10.52 4.41 -22.43
N GLY A 145 -9.42 5.16 -22.38
CA GLY A 145 -9.19 6.31 -23.26
C GLY A 145 -9.38 7.71 -22.64
N GLU A 146 -9.73 7.85 -21.36
CA GLU A 146 -9.62 9.13 -20.66
C GLU A 146 -8.28 9.23 -19.94
N GLN A 147 -7.47 10.24 -20.30
CA GLN A 147 -6.25 10.58 -19.59
C GLN A 147 -6.64 11.21 -18.24
N TRP A 148 -6.34 10.52 -17.14
CA TRP A 148 -6.51 11.01 -15.76
C TRP A 148 -5.27 11.75 -15.27
#